data_AF-A0A957EEZ2-F1
#
_entry.id   AF-A0A957EEZ2-F1
#
_cell.length_a   1.000
_cell.length_b   1.000
_cell.length_c   1.000
_cell.angle_alpha   90.00
_cell.angle_beta   90.00
_cell.angle_gamma   90.00
#
_symmetry.space_group_name_H-M   'P 1'
#
loop_
_entity.id
_entity.type
_entity.pdbx_description
1 polymer ?
#
loop_
_entity_poly.entity_id
_entity_poly.type
_entity_poly.pdbx_seq_one_letter_code
_entity_poly.pdbx_strand_id
1 'polypeptide(L)' 'WVATVQAERPYTAVDWQSPSALIIGSEASGAGQDALALASGGITIPMHAATESLNAAMAAGIILFEAARQRSMNPGS' A
#
# COMPACT_ATOMS: atom_id res chain seq x y z
N TRP A 1 -1.07 -6.66 -2.73
CA TRP A 1 -0.23 -5.46 -2.91
C TRP A 1 0.80 -5.39 -1.82
N VAL A 2 2.03 -5.02 -2.17
CA VAL A 2 3.12 -4.79 -1.22
C VAL A 2 3.39 -3.29 -1.10
N ALA A 3 3.30 -2.73 0.10
CA ALA A 3 3.70 -1.35 0.34
C ALA A 3 5.24 -1.26 0.39
N THR A 4 5.84 -0.50 -0.53
CA THR A 4 7.29 -0.27 -0.60
C THR A 4 7.61 1.08 -1.25
N VAL A 5 8.66 1.73 -0.78
CA VAL A 5 9.18 2.99 -1.34
C VAL A 5 9.82 2.82 -2.72
N GLN A 6 10.13 1.58 -3.12
CA GLN A 6 10.74 1.23 -4.41
C GLN A 6 9.71 1.08 -5.54
N ALA A 7 8.42 1.05 -5.22
CA ALA A 7 7.37 0.93 -6.22
C ALA A 7 7.10 2.28 -6.89
N GLU A 8 6.78 2.24 -8.18
CA GLU A 8 6.39 3.44 -8.93
C GLU A 8 4.88 3.73 -8.84
N ARG A 9 4.08 2.70 -8.61
CA ARG A 9 2.61 2.82 -8.59
C ARG A 9 2.14 3.50 -7.30
N PRO A 10 1.47 4.66 -7.36
CA PRO A 10 0.89 5.26 -6.17
C PRO A 10 -0.27 4.40 -5.65
N TYR A 11 -0.40 4.30 -4.32
CA TYR A 11 -1.46 3.52 -3.67
C TYR A 11 -2.88 3.93 -4.08
N THR A 12 -3.09 5.19 -4.47
CA THR A 12 -4.38 5.72 -4.94
C THR A 12 -4.77 5.25 -6.35
N ALA A 13 -3.83 4.74 -7.15
CA ALA A 13 -4.09 4.24 -8.50
C ALA A 13 -4.51 2.76 -8.53
N VAL A 14 -4.55 2.10 -7.37
CA VAL A 14 -5.08 0.74 -7.26
C VAL A 14 -6.60 0.80 -7.14
N ASP A 15 -7.29 -0.13 -7.82
CA ASP A 15 -8.69 -0.44 -7.56
C ASP A 15 -8.81 -1.25 -6.27
N TRP A 16 -9.25 -0.59 -5.20
CA TRP A 16 -9.46 -1.20 -3.89
C TRP A 16 -10.89 -1.72 -3.67
N GLN A 17 -11.77 -1.57 -4.67
CA GLN A 17 -13.13 -2.10 -4.62
C GLN A 17 -13.12 -3.63 -4.73
N SER A 18 -12.17 -4.16 -5.49
CA SER A 18 -11.92 -5.60 -5.61
C SER A 18 -11.32 -6.19 -4.31
N PRO A 19 -11.70 -7.42 -3.90
CA PRO A 19 -11.07 -8.12 -2.77
C PRO A 19 -9.54 -8.15 -2.92
N SER A 20 -8.85 -7.64 -1.90
CA SER A 20 -7.41 -7.37 -1.97
C SER A 20 -6.73 -7.68 -0.64
N ALA A 21 -5.49 -8.19 -0.72
CA ALA A 21 -4.59 -8.31 0.42
C ALA A 21 -3.50 -7.23 0.36
N LEU A 22 -3.19 -6.63 1.51
CA LEU A 22 -2.12 -5.64 1.68
C LEU A 22 -1.04 -6.22 2.57
N ILE A 23 0.20 -6.22 2.08
CA ILE A 23 1.40 -6.63 2.81
C ILE A 23 2.20 -5.38 3.14
N ILE A 24 2.58 -5.23 4.41
CA ILE A 24 3.38 -4.12 4.91
C ILE A 24 4.60 -4.71 5.60
N GLY A 25 5.78 -4.33 5.12
CA GLY A 25 7.04 -4.76 5.71
C GLY A 25 7.29 -4.08 7.05
N SER A 26 7.98 -4.78 7.96
CA SER A 26 8.57 -4.14 9.14
C SER A 26 9.81 -3.33 8.73
N GLU A 27 10.09 -2.29 9.51
CA GLU A 27 11.18 -1.32 9.28
C GLU A 27 12.58 -1.96 9.16
N ALA A 28 12.76 -3.18 9.66
CA ALA A 28 14.06 -3.86 9.70
C ALA A 28 14.39 -4.72 8.47
N SER A 29 13.40 -5.12 7.66
CA SER A 29 13.62 -6.06 6.54
C SER A 29 12.92 -5.67 5.24
N GLY A 30 12.10 -4.63 5.24
CA GLY A 30 11.14 -4.38 4.16
C GLY A 30 10.14 -5.53 4.03
N ALA A 31 9.19 -5.39 3.11
CA ALA A 31 8.43 -6.56 2.65
C ALA A 31 9.40 -7.37 1.77
N GLY A 32 9.97 -8.43 2.33
CA GLY A 32 11.04 -9.21 1.70
C GLY A 32 10.72 -9.63 0.26
N GLN A 33 11.74 -9.97 -0.53
CA GLN A 33 11.58 -10.32 -1.96
C GLN A 33 10.51 -11.41 -2.20
N ASP A 34 10.32 -12.33 -1.25
CA ASP A 34 9.29 -13.37 -1.31
C ASP A 34 7.87 -12.78 -1.32
N ALA A 35 7.63 -11.69 -0.58
CA ALA A 35 6.34 -11.01 -0.56
C ALA A 35 6.05 -10.31 -1.90
N LEU A 36 7.08 -9.75 -2.54
CA LEU A 36 6.96 -9.18 -3.87
C LEU A 36 6.68 -10.26 -4.93
N ALA A 37 7.29 -11.44 -4.81
CA ALA A 37 7.07 -12.56 -5.71
C ALA A 37 5.63 -13.13 -5.64
N LEU A 38 5.00 -13.08 -4.47
CA LEU A 38 3.62 -13.55 -4.26
C LEU A 38 2.55 -12.49 -4.54
N ALA A 39 2.93 -11.20 -4.56
CA ALA A 39 1.98 -10.12 -4.71
C ALA A 39 1.70 -9.78 -6.17
N SER A 40 0.49 -9.25 -6.43
CA SER A 40 0.12 -8.67 -7.73
C SER A 40 0.98 -7.47 -8.15
N GLY A 41 1.78 -6.92 -7.24
CA GLY A 41 2.68 -5.81 -7.47
C GLY A 41 2.98 -4.99 -6.21
N GLY A 42 3.93 -4.07 -6.36
CA GLY A 42 4.27 -3.06 -5.35
C GLY A 42 3.47 -1.76 -5.53
N ILE A 43 3.21 -1.09 -4.41
CA ILE A 43 2.63 0.25 -4.35
C ILE A 43 3.45 1.13 -3.40
N THR A 44 3.44 2.43 -3.66
CA THR A 44 4.11 3.44 -2.84
C THR A 44 3.13 4.50 -2.34
N ILE A 45 3.42 5.06 -1.17
CA ILE A 45 2.87 6.35 -0.73
C ILE A 45 3.88 7.39 -1.18
N PRO A 46 3.56 8.27 -2.15
CA PRO A 46 4.50 9.30 -2.57
C PRO A 46 4.88 10.19 -1.38
N MET A 47 6.17 10.23 -1.06
CA MET A 47 6.74 11.09 -0.02
C MET A 47 7.66 12.12 -0.67
N HIS A 48 7.71 13.34 -0.13
CA HIS A 48 8.73 14.29 -0.54
C HIS A 48 10.12 13.79 -0.10
N ALA A 49 11.14 14.05 -0.94
CA ALA A 49 12.49 13.49 -0.79
C ALA A 49 13.21 13.83 0.54
N ALA A 50 12.71 14.80 1.32
CA ALA A 50 13.30 15.25 2.57
C ALA A 50 12.62 14.66 3.84
N THR A 51 11.61 13.80 3.69
CA THR A 51 10.88 13.22 4.82
C THR A 51 11.42 11.83 5.19
N GLU A 52 11.50 11.55 6.49
CA GLU A 52 11.76 10.19 6.98
C GLU A 52 10.65 9.23 6.50
N SER A 53 11.01 7.96 6.34
CA SER A 53 10.04 6.92 5.98
C SER A 53 8.90 6.87 6.99
N LEU A 54 7.67 6.76 6.50
CA LEU A 54 6.52 6.50 7.36
C LEU A 54 6.72 5.19 8.13
N ASN A 55 6.36 5.18 9.41
CA ASN A 55 6.28 3.94 10.16
C ASN A 55 5.21 3.01 9.55
N ALA A 56 5.37 1.70 9.75
CA ALA A 56 4.52 0.69 9.13
C ALA A 56 3.02 0.88 9.44
N ALA A 57 2.68 1.28 10.67
CA ALA A 57 1.30 1.50 11.08
C ALA A 57 0.65 2.72 10.39
N MET A 58 1.40 3.80 10.21
CA MET A 58 0.95 4.99 9.48
C MET A 58 0.73 4.67 8.00
N ALA A 59 1.68 3.96 7.38
CA ALA A 59 1.52 3.50 6.00
C ALA A 59 0.27 2.61 5.84
N ALA A 60 0.05 1.70 6.80
CA ALA A 60 -1.14 0.85 6.83
C ALA A 60 -2.43 1.68 6.90
N GLY A 61 -2.49 2.62 7.84
CA GLY A 61 -3.63 3.50 8.03
C GLY A 61 -3.96 4.26 6.75
N ILE A 62 -2.98 4.92 6.13
CA ILE A 62 -3.17 5.71 4.90
C ILE A 62 -3.77 4.85 3.77
N ILE A 63 -3.21 3.67 3.53
CA ILE A 63 -3.65 2.81 2.42
C ILE A 63 -5.03 2.21 2.71
N LEU A 64 -5.28 1.74 3.93
CA LEU A 64 -6.56 1.15 4.32
C LEU A 64 -7.70 2.19 4.30
N PHE A 65 -7.43 3.43 4.67
CA PHE A 65 -8.42 4.51 4.57
C PHE A 65 -8.75 4.87 3.13
N GLU A 66 -7.77 4.86 2.21
CA GLU A 66 -8.06 5.01 0.78
C GLU A 66 -8.89 3.84 0.24
N ALA A 67 -8.57 2.61 0.64
CA ALA A 67 -9.37 1.45 0.26
C ALA A 67 -10.82 1.57 0.77
N ALA A 68 -11.01 2.00 2.02
CA ALA A 68 -12.32 2.26 2.59
C ALA A 68 -13.07 3.38 1.83
N ARG A 69 -12.37 4.46 1.46
CA ARG A 69 -12.92 5.58 0.67
C ARG A 69 -13.38 5.12 -0.72
N GLN A 70 -12.60 4.28 -1.41
CA GLN A 70 -13.02 3.74 -2.70
C GLN A 70 -14.25 2.83 -2.59
N ARG A 71 -14.29 1.98 -1.56
CA ARG A 71 -15.44 1.10 -1.32
C ARG A 71 -16.70 1.86 -0.94
N SER A 72 -16.59 2.96 -0.19
CA SER A 72 -17.77 3.77 0.16
C SER A 72 -18.38 4.52 -1.03
N MET A 73 -17.61 4.73 -2.10
CA MET A 73 -18.13 5.32 -3.35
C MET A 73 -18.94 4.34 -4.20
N ASN A 74 -18.90 3.04 -3.89
CA ASN A 74 -19.71 2.00 -4.55
C ASN A 74 -20.47 1.15 -3.51
N PRO A 75 -21.52 1.70 -2.86
CA PRO A 75 -22.24 1.02 -1.78
C PRO A 75 -23.10 -0.20 -2.23
N GLY A 76 -22.93 -0.70 -3.45
CA GLY A 76 -23.78 -1.71 -4.09
C GLY A 76 -23.08 -2.97 -4.60
N SER A 77 -21.84 -3.25 -4.19
CA SER A 77 -21.18 -4.55 -4.41
C SER A 77 -21.62 -5.59 -3.39
#